data_AF-A0A6N3UJS4-F1
#
_entry.id   AF-A0A6N3UJS4-F1
#
_cell.length_a   1.000
_cell.length_b   1.000
_cell.length_c   1.000
_cell.angle_alpha   90.00
_cell.angle_beta   90.00
_cell.angle_gamma   90.00
#
_symmetry.space_group_name_H-M   'P 1'
#
loop_
_entity.id
_entity.type
_entity.pdbx_description
1 polymer ?
#
loop_
_entity_poly.entity_id
_entity_poly.type
_entity_poly.pdbx_seq_one_letter_code
_entity_poly.pdbx_strand_id
1 'polypeptide(L)'
;MNRDPLCDWFEQSGRGVRPHFLRNTGLQLGWQFMSGGCEVAWRCEGARVWIVMFRRLDERLGLANPFAPLYLLAEAARCVLPPP
;
A
#
# COMPACT_ATOMS: atom_id res chain seq x y z
N MET A 1 -6.11 -3.49 14.66
CA MET A 1 -4.77 -3.04 14.25
C MET A 1 -4.75 -1.53 14.34
N ASN A 2 -3.67 -0.90 14.83
CA ASN A 2 -3.58 0.56 14.79
C ASN A 2 -3.45 1.03 13.34
N ARG A 3 -3.89 2.26 13.07
CA ARG A 3 -3.73 2.88 11.75
C ARG A 3 -2.24 3.00 11.42
N ASP A 4 -1.84 2.51 10.25
CA ASP A 4 -0.45 2.59 9.83
C ASP A 4 -0.07 4.05 9.54
N PRO A 5 1.16 4.48 9.89
CA PRO A 5 1.58 5.87 9.74
C PRO A 5 1.60 6.34 8.28
N LEU A 6 1.73 5.41 7.33
CA LEU A 6 1.69 5.73 5.90
C LEU A 6 0.28 6.09 5.40
N CYS A 7 -0.78 5.75 6.14
CA CYS A 7 -2.16 6.01 5.71
C CYS A 7 -2.40 7.51 5.48
N ASP A 8 -1.92 8.35 6.39
CA ASP A 8 -2.14 9.79 6.32
C ASP A 8 -1.40 10.41 5.14
N TRP A 9 -0.20 9.92 4.80
CA TRP A 9 0.55 10.37 3.62
C TRP A 9 -0.19 10.03 2.31
N PHE A 10 -0.75 8.82 2.22
CA PHE A 10 -1.55 8.44 1.06
C PHE A 10 -2.82 9.29 0.94
N GLU A 11 -3.53 9.55 2.04
CA GLU A 11 -4.74 10.36 2.01
C GLU A 11 -4.46 11.83 1.66
N GLN A 12 -3.38 12.41 2.21
CA GLN A 12 -2.92 13.75 1.88
C GLN A 12 -2.49 13.88 0.41
N SER A 13 -1.98 12.80 -0.20
CA SER A 13 -1.68 12.75 -1.64
C SER A 13 -2.91 12.47 -2.52
N GLY A 14 -4.12 12.52 -1.95
CA GLY A 14 -5.38 12.32 -2.67
C GLY A 14 -5.71 10.87 -2.99
N ARG A 15 -5.03 9.90 -2.34
CA ARG A 15 -5.23 8.46 -2.57
C ARG A 15 -6.11 7.87 -1.49
N GLY A 16 -7.12 7.11 -1.91
CA GLY A 16 -7.98 6.36 -0.99
C GLY A 16 -7.23 5.20 -0.35
N VAL A 17 -7.26 5.16 0.98
CA VAL A 17 -6.74 4.04 1.78
C VAL A 17 -7.90 3.25 2.37
N ARG A 18 -7.79 1.92 2.37
CA ARG A 18 -8.79 1.02 2.96
C ARG A 18 -8.10 -0.09 3.76
N PRO A 19 -8.74 -0.68 4.77
CA PRO A 19 -8.22 -1.89 5.41
C PRO A 19 -8.13 -3.05 4.41
N HIS A 20 -7.07 -3.86 4.51
CA HIS A 20 -6.90 -5.11 3.76
C HIS A 20 -7.13 -6.32 4.68
N PHE A 21 -7.96 -7.26 4.25
CA PHE A 21 -8.34 -8.45 5.02
C PHE A 21 -7.86 -9.73 4.35
N LEU A 22 -7.58 -10.77 5.15
CA LEU A 22 -7.28 -12.10 4.63
C LEU A 22 -8.54 -12.69 3.97
N ARG A 23 -8.60 -12.63 2.64
CA ARG A 23 -9.75 -13.12 1.85
C ARG A 23 -11.07 -12.57 2.41
N ASN A 24 -12.05 -13.44 2.66
CA ASN A 24 -13.37 -13.10 3.19
C ASN A 24 -13.45 -13.25 4.72
N THR A 25 -12.31 -13.22 5.42
CA THR A 25 -12.28 -13.31 6.88
C THR A 25 -12.29 -11.90 7.50
N GLY A 26 -12.62 -11.80 8.78
CA GLY A 26 -12.49 -10.57 9.55
C GLY A 26 -11.05 -10.24 9.99
N LEU A 27 -10.06 -11.05 9.59
CA LEU A 27 -8.67 -10.85 9.99
C LEU A 27 -8.02 -9.76 9.12
N GLN A 28 -7.88 -8.56 9.68
CA GLN A 28 -7.16 -7.47 9.02
C GLN A 28 -5.67 -7.78 8.97
N LEU A 29 -5.08 -7.74 7.76
CA LEU A 29 -3.66 -7.95 7.54
C LEU A 29 -2.88 -6.64 7.38
N GLY A 30 -3.57 -5.54 7.10
CA GLY A 30 -2.93 -4.24 6.91
C GLY A 30 -3.87 -3.22 6.27
N TRP A 31 -3.30 -2.39 5.42
CA TRP A 31 -3.96 -1.32 4.67
C TRP A 31 -3.66 -1.46 3.19
N GLN A 32 -4.50 -0.90 2.33
CA GLN A 32 -4.34 -0.97 0.89
C GLN A 32 -4.69 0.33 0.18
N PHE A 33 -4.04 0.55 -0.96
CA PHE A 33 -4.36 1.60 -1.92
C PHE A 33 -4.37 1.05 -3.35
N MET A 34 -5.03 1.80 -4.25
CA MET A 34 -5.06 1.52 -5.68
C MET A 34 -4.22 2.53 -6.45
N SER A 35 -3.42 2.06 -7.41
CA SER A 35 -2.70 2.93 -8.34
C SER A 35 -2.44 2.22 -9.67
N GLY A 36 -2.81 2.85 -10.78
CA GLY A 36 -2.51 2.34 -12.12
C GLY A 36 -3.04 0.93 -12.40
N GLY A 37 -4.24 0.59 -11.90
CA GLY A 37 -4.82 -0.75 -12.06
C GLY A 37 -4.20 -1.82 -11.15
N CYS A 38 -3.30 -1.45 -10.25
CA CYS A 38 -2.70 -2.33 -9.26
C CYS A 38 -3.19 -2.00 -7.85
N GLU A 39 -3.39 -3.05 -7.09
CA GLU A 39 -3.67 -3.02 -5.66
C GLU A 39 -2.38 -3.36 -4.90
N VAL A 40 -2.08 -2.55 -3.90
CA VAL A 40 -0.96 -2.78 -2.99
C VAL A 40 -1.52 -2.83 -1.59
N ALA A 41 -1.25 -3.92 -0.87
CA ALA A 41 -1.53 -4.03 0.55
C ALA A 41 -0.24 -4.08 1.36
N TRP A 42 -0.17 -3.31 2.44
CA TRP A 42 1.01 -3.19 3.29
C TRP A 42 0.64 -3.17 4.78
N ARG A 43 1.66 -3.36 5.61
CA ARG A 43 1.65 -2.95 7.02
C ARG A 43 3.01 -2.49 7.48
N CYS A 44 3.08 -1.61 8.48
CA CYS A 44 4.34 -1.31 9.16
C CYS A 44 4.50 -2.14 10.44
N GLU A 45 5.74 -2.57 10.69
CA GLU A 45 6.19 -3.16 11.94
C GLU A 45 7.45 -2.40 12.37
N GLY A 46 7.28 -1.42 13.26
CA GLY A 46 8.33 -0.43 13.53
C GLY A 46 8.63 0.40 12.27
N ALA A 47 9.91 0.52 11.91
CA ALA A 47 10.35 1.20 10.69
C ALA A 47 10.31 0.31 9.43
N ARG A 48 9.89 -0.96 9.56
CA ARG A 48 9.82 -1.89 8.43
C ARG A 48 8.45 -1.86 7.77
N VAL A 49 8.42 -1.77 6.45
CA VAL A 49 7.21 -1.97 5.65
C VAL A 49 7.17 -3.41 5.14
N TRP A 50 6.11 -4.14 5.48
CA TRP A 50 5.80 -5.44 4.90
C TRP A 50 4.81 -5.26 3.76
N ILE A 51 5.17 -5.74 2.58
CA ILE A 51 4.24 -5.88 1.46
C ILE A 51 3.48 -7.18 1.68
N VAL A 52 2.19 -7.07 1.99
CA VAL A 52 1.31 -8.21 2.25
C VAL A 52 0.79 -8.79 0.94
N MET A 53 0.51 -7.91 -0.02
CA MET A 53 0.01 -8.31 -1.33
C MET A 53 0.31 -7.22 -2.37
N PHE A 54 0.63 -7.69 -3.57
CA PHE A 54 0.69 -6.89 -4.78
C PHE A 54 -0.08 -7.63 -5.87
N ARG A 55 -1.16 -7.01 -6.36
CA ARG A 55 -2.04 -7.65 -7.34
C ARG A 55 -2.40 -6.66 -8.44
N ARG A 56 -2.32 -7.12 -9.68
CA ARG A 56 -2.88 -6.41 -10.83
C ARG A 56 -4.35 -6.74 -10.95
N LEU A 57 -5.19 -5.72 -11.08
CA LEU A 57 -6.64 -5.86 -11.32
C LEU A 57 -7.02 -5.55 -12.76
N ASP A 58 -6.25 -4.70 -13.45
CA ASP A 58 -6.49 -4.35 -14.84
C ASP A 58 -5.32 -4.79 -15.73
N GLU A 59 -5.53 -5.85 -16.49
CA GLU A 59 -4.55 -6.39 -17.44
C GLU A 59 -4.49 -5.59 -18.76
N ARG A 60 -5.52 -4.79 -19.05
CA ARG A 60 -5.69 -4.04 -20.32
C ARG A 60 -4.99 -2.69 -20.29
N LEU A 61 -4.81 -2.10 -19.11
CA LEU A 61 -3.90 -0.96 -18.93
C LEU A 61 -2.46 -1.46 -19.12
N GLY A 62 -1.91 -1.26 -20.32
CA GLY A 62 -0.51 -1.54 -20.60
C GLY A 62 0.39 -0.85 -19.56
N LEU A 63 1.27 -1.62 -18.92
CA LEU A 63 2.15 -1.08 -17.88
C LEU A 63 3.35 -0.43 -18.53
N ALA A 64 3.37 0.90 -18.63
CA ALA A 64 4.61 1.62 -18.86
C ALA A 64 5.61 1.33 -17.73
N ASN A 65 5.12 1.17 -16.48
CA ASN A 65 5.92 0.67 -15.35
C ASN A 65 5.06 -0.16 -14.37
N PRO A 66 5.22 -1.50 -14.32
CA PRO A 66 4.46 -2.39 -13.42
C PRO A 66 4.73 -2.13 -11.93
N PHE A 67 5.86 -1.53 -11.59
CA PHE A 67 6.30 -1.33 -10.21
C PHE A 67 6.04 0.09 -9.70
N ALA A 68 5.44 0.99 -10.51
CA ALA A 68 5.08 2.34 -10.10
C ALA A 68 4.33 2.40 -8.74
N PRO A 69 3.38 1.49 -8.42
CA PRO A 69 2.76 1.46 -7.11
C PRO A 69 3.73 1.14 -5.96
N LEU A 70 4.72 0.27 -6.19
CA LEU A 70 5.72 -0.05 -5.16
C LEU A 70 6.69 1.12 -4.92
N TYR A 71 7.03 1.87 -5.97
CA TYR A 71 7.80 3.12 -5.81
C TYR A 71 7.03 4.16 -4.99
N LEU A 72 5.72 4.27 -5.17
CA LEU A 72 4.88 5.14 -4.33
C LEU A 72 4.89 4.70 -2.86
N LEU A 73 4.80 3.39 -2.59
CA LEU A 73 4.91 2.86 -1.24
C LEU A 73 6.29 3.14 -0.62
N ALA A 74 7.36 2.97 -1.40
CA ALA A 74 8.71 3.27 -0.96
C ALA A 74 8.90 4.76 -0.65
N GLU A 75 8.32 5.65 -1.47
CA GLU A 75 8.38 7.09 -1.23
C GLU A 75 7.61 7.49 0.05
N ALA A 76 6.41 6.93 0.25
CA ALA A 76 5.66 7.13 1.50
C ALA A 76 6.48 6.69 2.71
N ALA A 77 7.10 5.50 2.64
CA ALA A 77 7.95 4.97 3.69
C ALA A 77 9.14 5.89 3.99
N ARG A 78 9.82 6.38 2.95
CA ARG A 78 10.97 7.29 3.05
C ARG A 78 10.61 8.64 3.67
N CYS A 79 9.40 9.15 3.40
CA CYS A 79 8.94 10.43 3.94
C CYS A 79 8.47 10.33 5.40
N VAL A 80 7.96 9.18 5.82
CA VAL A 80 7.24 9.04 7.10
C VAL A 80 8.02 8.25 8.14
N LEU A 81 8.73 7.20 7.74
CA LEU A 81 9.44 6.32 8.66
C LEU A 81 10.87 6.82 8.90
N PRO A 82 11.43 6.56 10.09
CA PRO A 82 12.84 6.84 10.34
C PRO A 82 13.72 5.98 9.41
N PRO A 83 14.96 6.42 9.12
CA PRO A 83 15.92 5.63 8.36
C PRO A 83 16.21 4.30 9.09
N PRO A 84 16.52 3.23 8.32
CA PRO A 84 16.84 1.91 8.87
C PRO A 84 18.13 1.87 9.68
#